data_AF-A0A0B2BTZ0-F1
#
_entry.id   AF-A0A0B2BTZ0-F1
#
_cell.length_a   1.000
_cell.length_b   1.000
_cell.length_c   1.000
_cell.angle_alpha   90.00
_cell.angle_beta   90.00
_cell.angle_gamma   90.00
#
_symmetry.space_group_name_H-M   'P 1'
#
loop_
_entity.id
_entity.type
_entity.pdbx_description
1 polymer ?
#
loop_
_entity_poly.entity_id
_entity_poly.type
_entity_poly.pdbx_seq_one_letter_code
_entity_poly.pdbx_strand_id
1 'polypeptide(L)'
;MTTSTIDRSAWERTTQRQRALRAVTDAAQDPAATAAAVRRARADAFDSLDDLLLAAYAQWQRTVDAQLDLALEREATVSEAVRSAWSAAGDALPGTAALLEQHRDHPAVVQAHARHARTTRRRTGASVPTVWRTPTGSTRPRRSCGLGLRRRVRTLIAG
;
A
#
# COMPACT_ATOMS: atom_id res chain seq x y z
N MET A 1 -36.64 22.64 21.39
CA MET A 1 -35.26 22.14 21.27
C MET A 1 -34.96 21.93 19.80
N THR A 2 -34.29 22.88 19.16
CA THR A 2 -33.85 22.76 17.77
C THR A 2 -32.49 22.07 17.76
N THR A 3 -32.47 20.80 17.37
CA THR A 3 -31.24 20.06 17.08
C THR A 3 -30.60 20.69 15.85
N SER A 4 -29.60 21.54 16.08
CA SER A 4 -28.79 22.12 15.03
C SER A 4 -27.94 21.02 14.41
N THR A 5 -28.36 20.52 13.26
CA THR A 5 -27.56 19.63 12.41
C THR A 5 -26.37 20.45 11.91
N ILE A 6 -25.23 20.33 12.58
CA ILE A 6 -23.98 20.95 12.11
C ILE A 6 -23.62 20.29 10.78
N ASP A 7 -23.90 20.99 9.67
CA ASP A 7 -23.42 20.61 8.35
C ASP A 7 -21.90 20.78 8.32
N ARG A 8 -21.18 19.67 8.51
CA ARG A 8 -19.72 19.66 8.42
C ARG A 8 -19.30 20.05 7.01
N SER A 9 -18.28 20.87 6.87
CA SER A 9 -17.78 21.23 5.54
C SER A 9 -17.29 19.99 4.77
N ALA A 10 -17.30 20.06 3.43
CA ALA A 10 -16.77 18.97 2.59
C ALA A 10 -15.29 18.65 2.91
N TRP A 11 -14.54 19.67 3.32
CA TRP A 11 -13.15 19.56 3.77
C TRP A 11 -13.02 18.74 5.06
N GLU A 12 -13.85 19.02 6.07
CA GLU A 12 -13.86 18.29 7.33
C GLU A 12 -14.17 16.81 7.11
N ARG A 13 -15.18 16.50 6.29
CA ARG A 13 -15.53 15.10 5.95
C ARG A 13 -14.36 14.38 5.27
N THR A 14 -13.69 15.04 4.32
CA THR A 14 -12.53 14.47 3.62
C THR A 14 -11.37 14.20 4.60
N THR A 15 -11.05 15.18 5.45
CA THR A 15 -9.99 15.06 6.45
C THR A 15 -10.29 13.96 7.45
N GLN A 16 -11.54 13.85 7.91
CA GLN A 16 -11.97 12.81 8.84
C GLN A 16 -11.84 11.42 8.20
N ARG A 17 -12.27 11.25 6.95
CA ARG A 17 -12.09 9.99 6.20
C ARG A 17 -10.63 9.61 6.04
N GLN A 18 -9.75 10.55 5.72
CA GLN A 18 -8.32 10.29 5.61
C GLN A 18 -7.69 9.87 6.96
N ARG A 19 -8.06 10.53 8.06
CA ARG A 19 -7.59 10.16 9.41
C ARG A 19 -8.08 8.77 9.81
N ALA A 20 -9.35 8.47 9.55
CA ALA A 20 -9.93 7.16 9.84
C ALA A 20 -9.28 6.05 9.00
N LEU A 21 -9.06 6.27 7.71
CA LEU A 21 -8.34 5.33 6.85
C LEU A 21 -6.92 5.08 7.36
N ARG A 22 -6.18 6.15 7.70
CA ARG A 22 -4.83 6.04 8.26
C ARG A 22 -4.80 5.21 9.54
N ALA A 23 -5.75 5.44 10.46
CA ALA A 23 -5.83 4.67 11.70
C ALA A 23 -6.07 3.17 11.43
N VAL A 24 -6.87 2.82 10.43
CA VAL A 24 -7.06 1.41 10.02
C VAL A 24 -5.78 0.84 9.43
N THR A 25 -5.12 1.55 8.52
CA THR A 25 -3.90 1.04 7.87
C THR A 25 -2.73 0.93 8.84
N ASP A 26 -2.62 1.82 9.82
CA ASP A 26 -1.59 1.76 10.88
C ASP A 26 -1.81 0.52 11.79
N ALA A 27 -3.06 0.09 11.97
CA ALA A 27 -3.42 -1.10 12.75
C ALA A 27 -3.34 -2.42 11.96
N ALA A 28 -3.15 -2.37 10.63
CA ALA A 28 -3.34 -3.51 9.72
C ALA A 28 -2.44 -4.73 9.98
N GLN A 29 -1.37 -4.59 10.77
CA GLN A 29 -0.46 -5.69 11.13
C GLN A 29 -1.02 -6.58 12.26
N ASP A 30 -1.97 -6.07 13.05
CA ASP A 30 -2.63 -6.82 14.12
C ASP A 30 -4.12 -6.99 13.77
N PRO A 31 -4.61 -8.23 13.55
CA PRO A 31 -6.02 -8.48 13.24
C PRO A 31 -7.00 -7.93 14.28
N ALA A 32 -6.66 -7.99 15.57
CA ALA A 32 -7.55 -7.51 16.65
C ALA A 32 -7.62 -5.98 16.65
N ALA A 33 -6.47 -5.32 16.52
CA ALA A 33 -6.40 -3.86 16.38
C ALA A 33 -7.11 -3.39 15.09
N THR A 34 -6.92 -4.11 13.98
CA THR A 34 -7.56 -3.83 12.69
C THR A 34 -9.07 -3.88 12.83
N ALA A 35 -9.62 -4.95 13.41
CA ALA A 35 -11.07 -5.07 13.61
C ALA A 35 -11.64 -3.92 14.47
N ALA A 36 -10.93 -3.52 15.53
CA ALA A 36 -11.33 -2.38 16.35
C ALA A 36 -11.23 -1.03 15.62
N ALA A 37 -10.22 -0.84 14.77
CA ALA A 37 -10.05 0.35 13.95
C ALA A 37 -11.11 0.44 12.85
N VAL A 38 -11.42 -0.67 12.18
CA VAL A 38 -12.49 -0.75 11.16
C VAL A 38 -13.85 -0.40 11.77
N ARG A 39 -14.18 -0.94 12.95
CA ARG A 39 -15.43 -0.58 13.65
C ARG A 39 -15.52 0.93 13.92
N ARG A 40 -14.45 1.54 14.41
CA ARG A 40 -14.39 3.00 14.66
C ARG A 40 -14.50 3.80 13.37
N ALA A 41 -13.74 3.44 12.34
CA ALA A 41 -13.78 4.11 11.05
C ALA A 41 -15.17 4.10 10.42
N ARG A 42 -15.92 3.00 10.58
CA ARG A 42 -17.31 2.91 10.12
C ARG A 42 -18.29 3.74 10.94
N ALA A 43 -18.10 3.84 12.24
CA ALA A 43 -18.93 4.70 13.09
C ALA A 43 -18.70 6.19 12.77
N ASP A 44 -17.46 6.56 12.44
CA ASP A 44 -17.06 7.95 12.36
C ASP A 44 -17.10 8.54 10.95
N ALA A 45 -16.74 7.78 9.92
CA ALA A 45 -16.36 8.35 8.62
C ALA A 45 -16.75 7.54 7.36
N PHE A 46 -17.07 6.25 7.48
CA PHE A 46 -17.36 5.36 6.35
C PHE A 46 -18.69 4.64 6.54
N ASP A 47 -19.58 4.71 5.54
CA ASP A 47 -20.93 4.13 5.67
C ASP A 47 -20.90 2.59 5.75
N SER A 48 -19.87 1.97 5.17
CA SER A 48 -19.74 0.51 5.08
C SER A 48 -18.28 0.06 5.03
N LEU A 49 -18.08 -1.26 5.15
CA LEU A 49 -16.77 -1.86 4.89
C LEU A 49 -16.36 -1.68 3.43
N ASP A 50 -17.29 -1.80 2.49
CA ASP A 50 -17.06 -1.56 1.06
C ASP A 50 -16.49 -0.17 0.81
N ASP A 51 -17.08 0.86 1.40
CA ASP A 51 -16.64 2.25 1.25
C ASP A 51 -15.21 2.45 1.80
N LEU A 52 -14.90 1.84 2.94
CA LEU A 52 -13.54 1.82 3.51
C LEU A 52 -12.55 1.11 2.57
N LEU A 53 -12.89 -0.08 2.09
CA LEU A 53 -12.01 -0.87 1.22
C LEU A 53 -11.80 -0.19 -0.14
N LEU A 54 -12.83 0.46 -0.70
CA LEU A 54 -12.72 1.26 -1.92
C LEU A 54 -11.84 2.48 -1.70
N ALA A 55 -11.92 3.14 -0.55
CA ALA A 55 -11.02 4.25 -0.21
C ALA A 55 -9.56 3.80 -0.06
N ALA A 56 -9.33 2.65 0.60
CA ALA A 56 -8.01 2.03 0.70
C ALA A 56 -7.45 1.67 -0.69
N TYR A 57 -8.28 1.05 -1.54
CA TYR A 57 -7.88 0.70 -2.90
C TYR A 57 -7.61 1.94 -3.76
N ALA A 58 -8.40 3.00 -3.63
CA ALA A 58 -8.15 4.25 -4.35
C ALA A 58 -6.83 4.91 -3.94
N GLN A 59 -6.45 4.82 -2.66
CA GLN A 59 -5.13 5.26 -2.20
C GLN A 59 -4.01 4.42 -2.84
N TRP A 60 -4.16 3.08 -2.82
CA TRP A 60 -3.22 2.18 -3.48
C TRP A 60 -3.06 2.51 -4.97
N GLN A 61 -4.18 2.65 -5.69
CA GLN A 61 -4.18 2.92 -7.12
C GLN A 61 -3.42 4.21 -7.45
N ARG A 62 -3.68 5.30 -6.73
CA ARG A 62 -2.96 6.58 -6.93
C ARG A 62 -1.45 6.42 -6.73
N THR A 63 -1.04 5.63 -5.74
CA THR A 63 0.38 5.35 -5.48
C THR A 63 0.98 4.50 -6.59
N VAL A 64 0.32 3.44 -7.05
CA VAL A 64 0.80 2.64 -8.19
C VAL A 64 0.93 3.49 -9.44
N ASP A 65 -0.07 4.30 -9.77
CA ASP A 65 -0.05 5.15 -10.96
C ASP A 65 1.13 6.14 -10.89
N ALA A 66 1.36 6.78 -9.74
CA ALA A 66 2.50 7.67 -9.54
C ALA A 66 3.87 6.94 -9.63
N GLN A 67 3.98 5.72 -9.10
CA GLN A 67 5.20 4.91 -9.23
C GLN A 67 5.41 4.41 -10.66
N LEU A 68 4.33 4.16 -11.40
CA LEU A 68 4.37 3.74 -12.79
C LEU A 68 4.92 4.85 -13.68
N ASP A 69 4.46 6.08 -13.49
CA ASP A 69 4.99 7.23 -14.22
C ASP A 69 6.51 7.36 -14.03
N LEU A 70 6.98 7.23 -12.78
CA LEU A 70 8.42 7.24 -12.47
C LEU A 70 9.20 6.04 -13.04
N ALA A 71 8.57 4.87 -13.11
CA ALA A 71 9.21 3.65 -13.59
C ALA A 71 9.31 3.62 -15.12
N LEU A 72 8.33 4.19 -15.83
CA LEU A 72 8.35 4.32 -17.29
C LEU A 72 9.52 5.17 -17.79
N GLU A 73 10.02 6.10 -16.98
CA GLU A 73 11.21 6.91 -17.29
C GLU A 73 12.53 6.15 -17.13
N ARG A 74 12.55 5.03 -16.39
CA ARG A 74 13.78 4.39 -15.89
C ARG A 74 13.99 2.96 -16.38
N GLU A 75 12.90 2.22 -16.55
CA GLU A 75 12.95 0.78 -16.82
C GLU A 75 13.03 0.51 -18.32
N ALA A 76 13.67 -0.60 -18.69
CA ALA A 76 13.88 -0.94 -20.10
C ALA A 76 12.59 -1.37 -20.82
N THR A 77 11.60 -1.88 -20.08
CA THR A 77 10.32 -2.34 -20.63
C THR A 77 9.13 -1.88 -19.80
N VAL A 78 7.98 -1.73 -20.45
CA VAL A 78 6.71 -1.39 -19.78
C VAL A 78 6.29 -2.44 -18.75
N SER A 79 6.53 -3.72 -19.05
CA SER A 79 6.23 -4.82 -18.12
C SER A 79 7.09 -4.75 -16.86
N GLU A 80 8.36 -4.36 -16.99
CA GLU A 80 9.23 -4.08 -15.83
C GLU A 80 8.74 -2.88 -15.06
N ALA A 81 8.38 -1.78 -15.72
CA ALA A 81 7.83 -0.59 -15.09
C ALA A 81 6.58 -0.89 -14.25
N VAL A 82 5.63 -1.64 -14.79
CA VAL A 82 4.41 -2.04 -14.07
C VAL A 82 4.73 -2.89 -12.84
N ARG A 83 5.63 -3.86 -12.96
CA ARG A 83 6.03 -4.71 -11.83
C ARG A 83 6.79 -3.92 -10.75
N SER A 84 7.70 -3.04 -11.17
CA SER A 84 8.48 -2.15 -10.30
C SER A 84 7.54 -1.22 -9.53
N ALA A 85 6.58 -0.59 -10.22
CA ALA A 85 5.58 0.28 -9.62
C ALA A 85 4.67 -0.44 -8.62
N TRP A 86 4.22 -1.66 -8.94
CA TRP A 86 3.42 -2.48 -8.03
C TRP A 86 4.18 -2.80 -6.74
N SER A 87 5.46 -3.19 -6.85
CA SER A 87 6.32 -3.45 -5.69
C SER A 87 6.57 -2.18 -4.86
N ALA A 88 6.89 -1.07 -5.53
CA ALA A 88 7.16 0.20 -4.86
C ALA A 88 5.95 0.74 -4.10
N ALA A 89 4.73 0.52 -4.61
CA ALA A 89 3.49 0.84 -3.89
C ALA A 89 3.32 0.00 -2.63
N GLY A 90 3.72 -1.29 -2.66
CA GLY A 90 3.75 -2.17 -1.49
C GLY A 90 4.65 -1.64 -0.39
N ASP A 91 5.84 -1.20 -0.77
CA ASP A 91 6.83 -0.62 0.16
C ASP A 91 6.36 0.74 0.70
N ALA A 92 5.69 1.55 -0.12
CA ALA A 92 5.20 2.88 0.28
C ALA A 92 3.97 2.81 1.19
N LEU A 93 3.12 1.78 1.02
CA LEU A 93 1.84 1.65 1.72
C LEU A 93 1.66 0.25 2.35
N PRO A 94 2.54 -0.18 3.27
CA PRO A 94 2.51 -1.53 3.83
C PRO A 94 1.20 -1.83 4.57
N GLY A 95 0.65 -0.84 5.29
CA GLY A 95 -0.63 -0.97 5.99
C GLY A 95 -1.83 -1.13 5.05
N THR A 96 -1.87 -0.35 3.96
CA THR A 96 -2.90 -0.48 2.92
C THR A 96 -2.81 -1.85 2.23
N ALA A 97 -1.59 -2.28 1.90
CA ALA A 97 -1.36 -3.58 1.28
C ALA A 97 -1.84 -4.73 2.16
N ALA A 98 -1.53 -4.70 3.46
CA ALA A 98 -1.98 -5.69 4.44
C ALA A 98 -3.50 -5.71 4.59
N LEU A 99 -4.14 -4.53 4.70
CA LEU A 99 -5.60 -4.43 4.79
C LEU A 99 -6.30 -5.03 3.57
N LEU A 100 -5.81 -4.72 2.37
CA LEU A 100 -6.38 -5.22 1.11
C LEU A 100 -6.10 -6.73 0.93
N GLU A 101 -4.97 -7.24 1.40
CA GLU A 101 -4.68 -8.68 1.38
C GLU A 101 -5.62 -9.48 2.29
N GLN A 102 -5.89 -8.98 3.50
CA GLN A 102 -6.88 -9.58 4.40
C GLN A 102 -8.29 -9.65 3.78
N HIS A 103 -8.59 -8.76 2.82
CA HIS A 103 -9.87 -8.66 2.14
C HIS A 103 -9.77 -8.94 0.63
N ARG A 104 -8.77 -9.70 0.18
CA ARG A 104 -8.49 -9.89 -1.25
C ARG A 104 -9.65 -10.50 -2.04
N ASP A 105 -10.45 -11.32 -1.35
CA ASP A 105 -11.62 -12.02 -1.90
C ASP A 105 -12.92 -11.22 -1.71
N HIS A 106 -12.86 -10.05 -1.06
CA HIS A 106 -14.03 -9.19 -0.86
C HIS A 106 -14.49 -8.59 -2.21
N PRO A 107 -15.79 -8.62 -2.56
CA PRO A 107 -16.28 -8.18 -3.87
C PRO A 107 -15.85 -6.76 -4.27
N ALA A 108 -15.87 -5.82 -3.33
CA ALA A 108 -15.42 -4.44 -3.56
C ALA A 108 -13.94 -4.36 -4.01
N VAL A 109 -13.05 -5.14 -3.38
CA VAL A 109 -11.61 -5.19 -3.72
C VAL A 109 -11.42 -5.86 -5.08
N VAL A 110 -12.08 -7.01 -5.31
CA VAL A 110 -12.01 -7.73 -6.58
C VAL A 110 -12.45 -6.85 -7.75
N GLN A 111 -13.58 -6.16 -7.61
CA GLN A 111 -14.11 -5.30 -8.67
C GLN A 111 -13.24 -4.07 -8.93
N ALA A 112 -12.74 -3.42 -7.86
CA ALA A 112 -11.83 -2.30 -7.98
C ALA A 112 -10.52 -2.71 -8.66
N HIS A 113 -9.98 -3.87 -8.28
CA HIS A 113 -8.77 -4.44 -8.88
C HIS A 113 -8.94 -4.80 -10.35
N ALA A 114 -10.02 -5.50 -10.70
CA ALA A 114 -10.32 -5.81 -12.09
C ALA A 114 -10.50 -4.54 -12.94
N ARG A 115 -11.01 -3.44 -12.36
CA ARG A 115 -11.13 -2.15 -13.05
C ARG A 115 -9.76 -1.51 -13.27
N HIS A 116 -8.92 -1.41 -12.24
CA HIS A 116 -7.55 -0.86 -12.37
C HIS A 116 -6.75 -1.67 -13.38
N ALA A 117 -6.78 -2.99 -13.31
CA ALA A 117 -6.07 -3.87 -14.23
C ALA A 117 -6.43 -3.65 -15.70
N ARG A 118 -7.73 -3.48 -16.00
CA ARG A 118 -8.21 -3.15 -17.35
C ARG A 118 -7.72 -1.78 -17.80
N THR A 119 -7.78 -0.78 -16.92
CA THR A 119 -7.32 0.57 -17.23
C THR A 119 -5.81 0.60 -17.49
N THR A 120 -5.00 -0.04 -16.65
CA THR A 120 -3.55 -0.12 -16.83
C THR A 120 -3.20 -0.83 -18.13
N ARG A 121 -3.83 -1.98 -18.42
CA ARG A 121 -3.62 -2.69 -19.69
C ARG A 121 -3.97 -1.84 -20.91
N ARG A 122 -5.04 -1.05 -20.86
CA ARG A 122 -5.41 -0.13 -21.94
C ARG A 122 -4.40 1.01 -22.12
N ARG A 123 -3.84 1.53 -21.01
CA ARG A 123 -2.89 2.65 -21.03
C ARG A 123 -1.49 2.24 -21.47
N THR A 124 -1.02 1.08 -21.03
CA THR A 124 0.39 0.69 -21.18
C THR A 124 0.60 -0.53 -22.07
N GLY A 125 -0.45 -1.30 -22.37
CA GLY A 125 -0.34 -2.59 -23.06
C GLY A 125 0.14 -3.74 -22.16
N ALA A 126 0.65 -3.46 -20.95
CA ALA A 126 1.11 -4.47 -20.00
C ALA A 126 0.00 -4.86 -18.99
N SER A 127 0.07 -6.10 -18.51
CA SER A 127 -0.90 -6.63 -17.53
C SER A 127 -0.36 -6.53 -16.11
N VAL A 128 -1.19 -6.12 -15.17
CA VAL A 128 -0.98 -6.32 -13.73
C VAL A 128 -1.52 -7.71 -13.32
N PRO A 129 -1.14 -8.23 -12.14
CA PRO A 129 -1.68 -9.50 -11.64
C PRO A 129 -3.22 -9.53 -11.69
N THR A 130 -3.80 -10.66 -12.12
CA THR A 130 -5.27 -10.78 -12.30
C THR A 130 -6.03 -10.77 -10.97
N VAL A 131 -5.41 -11.31 -9.92
CA VAL A 131 -5.96 -11.35 -8.56
C VAL A 131 -5.16 -10.39 -7.70
N TRP A 132 -5.84 -9.70 -6.79
CA TRP A 132 -5.15 -8.92 -5.77
C TRP A 132 -4.23 -9.83 -4.96
N ARG A 133 -2.96 -9.47 -4.93
CA ARG A 133 -1.98 -10.02 -4.01
C ARG A 133 -1.04 -8.90 -3.59
N THR A 134 -0.71 -8.84 -2.31
CA THR A 134 0.43 -8.05 -1.87
C THR A 134 1.64 -8.41 -2.73
N PRO A 135 2.33 -7.42 -3.33
CA PRO A 135 3.61 -7.71 -3.97
C PRO A 135 4.50 -8.32 -2.90
N THR A 136 4.87 -9.60 -3.07
CA THR A 136 5.94 -10.16 -2.26
C THR A 136 7.16 -9.29 -2.55
N GLY A 137 7.58 -8.51 -1.55
CA GLY A 137 8.75 -7.67 -1.68
C GLY A 137 9.84 -8.51 -2.28
N SER A 138 10.39 -8.07 -3.42
CA SER A 138 11.65 -8.64 -3.88
C SER A 138 12.53 -8.56 -2.66
N THR A 139 12.94 -9.71 -2.12
CA THR A 139 13.88 -9.75 -1.02
C THR A 139 15.16 -9.20 -1.63
N ARG A 140 15.30 -7.87 -1.70
CA ARG A 140 16.54 -7.23 -2.03
C ARG A 140 17.49 -7.84 -1.01
N PRO A 141 18.52 -8.59 -1.43
CA PRO A 141 19.49 -9.10 -0.47
C PRO A 141 19.94 -7.87 0.29
N ARG A 142 19.68 -7.84 1.60
CA ARG A 142 20.29 -6.85 2.49
C ARG A 142 21.77 -6.94 2.11
N ARG A 143 22.30 -5.90 1.47
CA ARG A 143 23.74 -5.75 1.35
C ARG A 143 24.22 -5.78 2.79
N SER A 144 24.63 -6.95 3.24
CA SER A 144 25.48 -7.10 4.40
C SER A 144 26.61 -6.13 4.12
N CYS A 145 26.68 -5.06 4.90
CA CYS A 145 27.89 -4.28 5.01
C CYS A 145 28.97 -5.29 5.38
N GLY A 146 29.69 -5.76 4.38
CA GLY A 146 30.90 -6.53 4.52
C GLY A 146 31.95 -5.60 5.10
N LEU A 147 31.87 -5.33 6.40
CA LEU A 147 33.03 -4.95 7.19
C LEU A 147 33.81 -6.23 7.49
N GLY A 148 34.28 -6.87 6.42
CA GLY A 148 35.35 -7.84 6.44
C GLY A 148 36.69 -7.12 6.46
N LEU A 149 36.98 -6.37 7.53
CA LEU A 149 38.35 -5.93 7.81
C LEU A 149 39.01 -6.99 8.69
N ARG A 150 39.44 -8.08 8.06
CA ARG A 150 40.51 -8.92 8.60
C ARG A 150 41.84 -8.22 8.30
N ARG A 151 42.58 -7.84 9.34
CA ARG A 151 44.05 -7.92 9.30
C ARG A 151 44.60 -8.26 10.67
N ARG A 152 44.97 -9.55 10.81
CA ARG A 152 45.95 -10.03 11.78
C ARG A 152 47.35 -9.74 11.24
N VAL A 153 48.23 -9.15 12.05
CA VAL A 153 49.69 -9.29 11.99
C VAL A 153 50.15 -9.22 13.46
N ARG A 154 50.30 -10.35 14.16
CA ARG A 154 51.47 -11.25 14.24
C ARG A 154 52.66 -10.57 14.93
N THR A 155 52.73 -10.84 16.23
CA THR A 155 53.88 -10.76 17.14
C THR A 155 55.13 -11.35 16.49
N LEU A 156 56.21 -10.57 16.45
CA LEU A 156 57.61 -11.00 16.38
C LEU A 156 58.48 -9.79 16.75
N ILE A 157 58.94 -9.72 18.00
CA ILE A 157 60.24 -9.12 18.32
C ILE A 157 60.95 -10.14 19.22
N ALA A 158 62.00 -10.73 18.65
CA ALA A 158 63.04 -11.46 19.34
C ALA A 158 64.12 -10.47 19.80
N GLY A 159 64.84 -10.81 20.88
CA GLY A 159 65.96 -10.04 21.41
C GLY A 159 66.03 -10.16 22.92
#